data_AF-A0A525CNW1-F1
#
_entry.id   AF-A0A525CNW1-F1
#
_cell.length_a   1.000
_cell.length_b   1.000
_cell.length_c   1.000
_cell.angle_alpha   90.00
_cell.angle_beta   90.00
_cell.angle_gamma   90.00
#
_symmetry.space_group_name_H-M   'P 1'
#
loop_
_entity.id
_entity.type
_entity.pdbx_description
1 polymer ?
#
loop_
_entity_poly.entity_id
_entity_poly.type
_entity_poly.pdbx_seq_one_letter_code
_entity_poly.pdbx_strand_id
1 'polypeptide(L)'
;MDFPSSDYLAGMEKVITTLTLKGMAAGNDGDFKMAFSDMEAALWLSQSLEKRCLEAVLLNNLGLLHTMNGAWDRALFFYECSMEIAADACPSDDTFLSTLKKNISCLFDPKVVTPKNQNQNLN
;
A
#
# COMPACT_ATOMS: atom_id res chain seq x y z
N MET A 1 -24.65 8.39 20.53
CA MET A 1 -23.86 8.33 19.28
C MET A 1 -24.55 7.31 18.40
N ASP A 2 -25.10 7.74 17.27
CA ASP A 2 -25.65 6.80 16.28
C ASP A 2 -24.47 6.19 15.51
N PHE A 3 -24.34 4.88 15.58
CA PHE A 3 -23.38 4.16 14.75
C PHE A 3 -23.79 4.36 13.27
N PRO A 4 -22.82 4.56 12.36
CA PRO A 4 -23.13 4.64 10.94
C PRO A 4 -23.93 3.42 10.50
N SER A 5 -24.97 3.65 9.70
CA SER A 5 -25.83 2.56 9.21
C SER A 5 -25.03 1.57 8.35
N SER A 6 -25.48 0.31 8.30
CA SER A 6 -24.86 -0.73 7.46
C SER A 6 -24.70 -0.30 6.00
N ASP A 7 -25.71 0.39 5.46
CA ASP A 7 -25.70 0.89 4.08
C ASP A 7 -24.65 1.99 3.87
N TYR A 8 -24.44 2.86 4.87
CA TYR A 8 -23.40 3.88 4.83
C TYR A 8 -22.00 3.24 4.80
N LEU A 9 -21.76 2.25 5.67
CA LEU A 9 -20.49 1.53 5.71
C LEU A 9 -20.19 0.83 4.38
N ALA A 10 -21.17 0.11 3.83
CA ALA A 10 -21.05 -0.54 2.52
C ALA A 10 -20.78 0.47 1.40
N GLY A 11 -21.42 1.65 1.45
CA GLY A 11 -21.17 2.75 0.53
C GLY A 11 -19.72 3.24 0.59
N MET A 12 -19.19 3.44 1.80
CA MET A 12 -17.81 3.92 1.98
C MET A 12 -16.76 2.87 1.62
N GLU A 13 -16.99 1.59 1.90
CA GLU A 13 -16.11 0.50 1.45
C GLU A 13 -16.03 0.44 -0.08
N LYS A 14 -17.15 0.69 -0.77
CA LYS A 14 -17.17 0.79 -2.23
C LYS A 14 -16.37 1.99 -2.74
N VAL A 15 -16.42 3.13 -2.04
CA VAL A 15 -15.60 4.32 -2.36
C VAL A 15 -14.11 4.00 -2.20
N ILE A 16 -13.72 3.38 -1.09
CA ILE A 16 -12.33 2.96 -0.84
C ILE A 16 -11.84 2.03 -1.96
N THR A 17 -12.64 1.03 -2.32
CA THR A 17 -12.29 0.09 -3.40
C THR A 17 -12.12 0.83 -4.73
N THR A 18 -13.01 1.78 -5.04
CA THR A 18 -12.94 2.56 -6.27
C THR A 18 -11.68 3.43 -6.33
N LEU A 19 -11.35 4.12 -5.24
CA LEU A 19 -10.14 4.92 -5.12
C LEU A 19 -8.88 4.05 -5.26
N THR A 20 -8.87 2.88 -4.63
CA THR A 20 -7.75 1.93 -4.72
C THR A 20 -7.51 1.50 -6.16
N LEU A 21 -8.57 1.13 -6.88
CA LEU A 21 -8.48 0.71 -8.28
C LEU A 21 -7.98 1.84 -9.18
N LYS A 22 -8.49 3.07 -8.99
CA LYS A 22 -8.03 4.24 -9.74
C LYS A 22 -6.58 4.58 -9.44
N GLY A 23 -6.19 4.56 -8.17
CA GLY A 23 -4.83 4.84 -7.76
C GLY A 23 -3.83 3.84 -8.36
N MET A 24 -4.16 2.55 -8.35
CA MET A 24 -3.34 1.51 -8.99
C MET A 24 -3.28 1.67 -10.52
N ALA A 25 -4.40 1.99 -11.17
CA ALA A 25 -4.43 2.23 -12.61
C ALA A 25 -3.55 3.45 -12.99
N ALA A 26 -3.69 4.56 -12.28
CA ALA A 26 -2.86 5.75 -12.46
C ALA A 26 -1.37 5.45 -12.25
N GLY A 27 -1.03 4.63 -11.24
CA GLY A 27 0.35 4.19 -11.02
C GLY A 27 0.91 3.37 -12.18
N ASN A 28 0.10 2.47 -12.76
CA ASN A 28 0.49 1.69 -13.95
C ASN A 28 0.70 2.59 -15.18
N ASP A 29 -0.06 3.67 -15.28
CA ASP A 29 0.08 4.70 -16.32
C ASP A 29 1.24 5.67 -16.06
N GLY A 30 1.91 5.56 -14.91
CA GLY A 30 3.01 6.43 -14.48
C GLY A 30 2.57 7.77 -13.90
N ASP A 31 1.26 8.02 -13.76
CA ASP A 31 0.73 9.18 -13.05
C ASP A 31 0.74 8.92 -11.54
N PHE A 32 1.95 8.90 -10.98
CA PHE A 32 2.15 8.68 -9.55
C PHE A 32 1.53 9.78 -8.69
N LYS A 33 1.36 10.99 -9.21
CA LYS A 33 0.73 12.08 -8.47
C LYS A 33 -0.74 11.76 -8.20
N MET A 34 -1.49 11.35 -9.22
CA MET A 34 -2.87 10.91 -9.06
C MET A 34 -2.94 9.62 -8.25
N ALA A 35 -2.02 8.68 -8.50
CA ALA A 35 -1.96 7.40 -7.79
C ALA A 35 -1.87 7.59 -6.26
N PHE A 36 -0.92 8.40 -5.79
CA PHE A 36 -0.76 8.67 -4.36
C PHE A 36 -1.95 9.43 -3.79
N SER A 37 -2.49 10.41 -4.51
CA SER A 37 -3.66 11.17 -4.05
C SER A 37 -4.89 10.28 -3.81
N ASP A 38 -5.19 9.37 -4.75
CA ASP A 38 -6.33 8.44 -4.62
C ASP A 38 -6.07 7.41 -3.51
N MET A 39 -4.84 6.91 -3.39
CA MET A 39 -4.46 5.93 -2.37
C MET A 39 -4.47 6.52 -0.96
N GLU A 40 -4.03 7.77 -0.78
CA GLU A 40 -4.09 8.50 0.50
C GLU A 40 -5.54 8.77 0.93
N ALA A 41 -6.42 9.13 -0.01
CA ALA A 41 -7.85 9.31 0.28
C ALA A 41 -8.51 7.99 0.70
N ALA A 42 -8.17 6.88 0.04
CA ALA A 42 -8.63 5.55 0.42
C ALA A 42 -8.14 5.18 1.83
N LEU A 43 -6.88 5.46 2.15
CA LEU A 43 -6.28 5.18 3.45
C LEU A 43 -6.98 5.96 4.56
N TRP A 44 -7.17 7.27 4.37
CA TRP A 44 -7.86 8.13 5.33
C TRP A 44 -9.28 7.64 5.63
N LEU A 45 -10.02 7.21 4.60
CA LEU A 45 -11.35 6.62 4.77
C LEU A 45 -11.29 5.31 5.57
N SER A 46 -10.35 4.42 5.25
CA SER A 46 -10.21 3.15 5.98
C SER A 46 -9.92 3.36 7.48
N GLN A 47 -9.09 4.36 7.81
CA GLN A 47 -8.78 4.75 9.18
C GLN A 47 -9.98 5.37 9.88
N SER A 48 -10.72 6.24 9.19
CA SER A 48 -11.93 6.89 9.72
C SER A 48 -13.08 5.91 10.01
N LEU A 49 -13.08 4.75 9.34
CA LEU A 49 -14.02 3.66 9.56
C LEU A 49 -13.48 2.59 10.52
N GLU A 50 -12.28 2.77 11.06
CA GLU A 50 -11.59 1.82 11.93
C GLU A 50 -11.41 0.42 11.28
N LYS A 51 -11.31 0.39 9.95
CA LYS A 51 -11.15 -0.84 9.16
C LYS A 51 -9.67 -1.23 9.06
N ARG A 52 -9.09 -1.70 10.17
CA ARG A 52 -7.66 -2.02 10.31
C ARG A 52 -7.11 -2.96 9.23
N CYS A 53 -7.86 -3.97 8.80
CA CYS A 53 -7.41 -4.83 7.70
C CYS A 53 -7.39 -4.15 6.35
N LEU A 54 -8.34 -3.26 6.10
CA LEU A 54 -8.37 -2.48 4.87
C LEU A 54 -7.23 -1.46 4.87
N GLU A 55 -6.93 -0.87 6.03
CA GLU A 55 -5.75 -0.02 6.24
C GLU A 55 -4.46 -0.76 5.86
N ALA A 56 -4.26 -1.99 6.35
CA ALA A 56 -3.11 -2.81 5.99
C ALA A 56 -3.01 -3.06 4.47
N VAL A 57 -4.12 -3.46 3.82
CA VAL A 57 -4.15 -3.67 2.36
C VAL A 57 -3.77 -2.41 1.59
N LEU A 58 -4.23 -1.23 2.04
CA LEU A 58 -3.92 0.04 1.39
C LEU A 58 -2.45 0.45 1.58
N LEU A 59 -1.88 0.21 2.76
CA LEU A 59 -0.45 0.42 3.01
C LEU A 59 0.41 -0.49 2.13
N ASN A 60 0.03 -1.75 1.93
CA ASN A 60 0.69 -2.61 0.95
C ASN A 60 0.64 -2.03 -0.48
N ASN A 61 -0.51 -1.48 -0.89
CA ASN A 61 -0.64 -0.88 -2.21
C ASN A 61 0.18 0.42 -2.35
N LEU A 62 0.30 1.23 -1.29
CA LEU A 62 1.25 2.35 -1.25
C LEU A 62 2.69 1.87 -1.39
N GLY A 63 3.08 0.78 -0.72
CA GLY A 63 4.39 0.16 -0.88
C GLY A 63 4.66 -0.25 -2.34
N LEU A 64 3.64 -0.81 -3.01
CA LEU A 64 3.72 -1.17 -4.42
C LEU A 64 3.85 0.06 -5.33
N LEU A 65 3.07 1.11 -5.11
CA LEU A 65 3.19 2.37 -5.85
C LEU A 65 4.57 3.00 -5.67
N HIS A 66 5.13 2.99 -4.46
CA HIS A 66 6.49 3.46 -4.21
C HIS A 66 7.54 2.59 -4.89
N THR A 67 7.34 1.27 -4.93
CA THR A 67 8.18 0.34 -5.70
C THR A 67 8.19 0.70 -7.18
N MET A 68 7.01 0.92 -7.77
CA MET A 68 6.85 1.33 -9.17
C MET A 68 7.48 2.69 -9.46
N ASN A 69 7.41 3.62 -8.51
CA ASN A 69 8.03 4.95 -8.59
C ASN A 69 9.54 4.95 -8.26
N GLY A 70 10.14 3.78 -7.97
CA GLY A 70 11.56 3.64 -7.63
C GLY A 70 11.96 4.19 -6.25
N ALA A 71 11.00 4.48 -5.39
CA ALA A 71 11.21 4.97 -4.03
C ALA A 71 11.28 3.81 -3.03
N TRP A 72 12.33 2.98 -3.16
CA TRP A 72 12.48 1.71 -2.44
C TRP A 72 12.42 1.84 -0.91
N ASP A 73 13.06 2.87 -0.34
CA ASP A 73 13.04 3.11 1.12
C ASP A 73 11.62 3.37 1.64
N ARG A 74 10.82 4.14 0.87
CA ARG A 74 9.42 4.39 1.21
C ARG A 74 8.58 3.14 1.02
N ALA A 75 8.85 2.36 -0.04
CA ALA A 75 8.16 1.11 -0.29
C ALA A 75 8.30 0.15 0.90
N LEU A 76 9.55 -0.02 1.39
CA LEU A 76 9.84 -0.84 2.55
C LEU A 76 9.06 -0.37 3.78
N PHE A 77 9.13 0.92 4.09
CA PHE A 77 8.39 1.51 5.22
C PHE A 77 6.90 1.17 5.18
N PHE A 78 6.24 1.35 4.03
CA PHE A 78 4.82 1.06 3.91
C PHE A 78 4.49 -0.44 3.98
N TYR A 79 5.35 -1.32 3.46
CA TYR A 79 5.16 -2.76 3.64
C TYR A 79 5.33 -3.19 5.09
N GLU A 80 6.28 -2.62 5.82
CA GLU A 80 6.49 -2.89 7.25
C GLU A 80 5.29 -2.43 8.09
N CYS A 81 4.79 -1.21 7.87
CA CYS A 81 3.56 -0.74 8.52
C CYS A 81 2.36 -1.63 8.20
N SER A 82 2.21 -2.07 6.94
CA SER A 82 1.17 -3.02 6.56
C SER A 82 1.30 -4.35 7.30
N MET A 83 2.52 -4.84 7.49
CA MET A 83 2.78 -6.11 8.16
C MET A 83 2.48 -6.05 9.64
N GLU A 84 2.83 -4.95 10.30
CA GLU A 84 2.52 -4.72 11.72
C GLU A 84 1.01 -4.74 11.97
N ILE A 85 0.23 -4.02 11.16
CA ILE A 85 -1.23 -4.00 11.30
C ILE A 85 -1.84 -5.36 10.96
N ALA A 86 -1.36 -6.02 9.90
CA ALA A 86 -1.88 -7.32 9.49
C ALA A 86 -1.65 -8.40 10.55
N ALA A 87 -0.50 -8.37 11.24
CA ALA A 87 -0.17 -9.33 12.29
C ALA A 87 -1.03 -9.13 13.56
N ASP A 88 -1.43 -7.90 13.85
CA ASP A 88 -2.20 -7.53 15.05
C ASP A 88 -3.71 -7.68 14.84
N ALA A 89 -4.23 -7.19 13.71
CA ALA A 89 -5.65 -6.89 13.56
C ALA A 89 -6.37 -7.73 12.49
N CYS A 90 -5.64 -8.55 11.71
CA CYS A 90 -6.26 -9.37 10.67
C CYS A 90 -6.38 -10.83 11.06
N PRO A 91 -7.52 -11.48 10.72
CA PRO A 91 -7.64 -12.92 10.85
C PRO A 91 -6.46 -13.58 10.15
N SER A 92 -5.93 -14.63 10.76
CA SER A 92 -4.72 -15.36 10.37
C SER A 92 -4.83 -15.99 8.98
N ASP A 93 -4.88 -15.18 7.93
CA ASP A 93 -4.75 -15.60 6.56
C ASP A 93 -3.26 -15.47 6.20
N ASP A 94 -2.53 -16.58 6.35
CA ASP A 94 -1.11 -16.70 6.00
C ASP A 94 -0.83 -16.14 4.60
N THR A 95 -1.82 -16.09 3.72
CA THR A 95 -1.74 -15.58 2.34
C THR A 95 -1.37 -14.10 2.27
N PHE A 96 -1.97 -13.23 3.10
CA PHE A 96 -1.69 -11.80 3.03
C PHE A 96 -0.29 -11.48 3.59
N LEU A 97 0.05 -12.07 4.74
CA LEU A 97 1.41 -11.96 5.31
C LEU A 97 2.47 -12.54 4.36
N SER A 98 2.17 -13.62 3.64
CA SER A 98 3.06 -14.18 2.61
C SER A 98 3.26 -13.23 1.45
N THR A 99 2.20 -12.54 1.01
CA THR A 99 2.28 -11.50 -0.02
C THR A 99 3.19 -10.36 0.43
N LEU A 100 3.02 -9.88 1.66
CA LEU A 100 3.87 -8.83 2.24
C LEU A 100 5.34 -9.26 2.29
N LYS A 101 5.62 -10.46 2.80
CA LYS A 101 6.98 -11.03 2.83
C LYS A 101 7.58 -11.13 1.43
N LYS A 102 6.79 -11.54 0.43
CA LYS A 102 7.23 -11.61 -0.96
C LYS A 102 7.54 -10.22 -1.53
N ASN A 103 6.70 -9.24 -1.28
CA ASN A 103 6.89 -7.86 -1.74
C ASN A 103 8.15 -7.25 -1.12
N ILE A 104 8.34 -7.40 0.20
CA ILE A 104 9.56 -6.98 0.90
C ILE A 104 10.79 -7.72 0.34
N SER A 105 10.72 -9.04 0.20
CA SER A 105 11.83 -9.84 -0.35
C SER A 105 12.22 -9.41 -1.76
N CYS A 106 11.26 -8.97 -2.58
CA CYS A 106 11.50 -8.48 -3.94
C CYS A 106 12.32 -7.18 -3.94
N LEU A 107 12.15 -6.31 -2.93
CA LEU A 107 12.92 -5.08 -2.78
C LEU A 107 14.42 -5.34 -2.59
N PHE A 108 14.78 -6.50 -2.04
CA PHE A 108 16.16 -6.89 -1.77
C PHE A 108 16.71 -7.90 -2.78
N ASP A 109 15.93 -8.31 -3.78
CA ASP A 109 16.42 -9.21 -4.82
C ASP A 109 17.48 -8.45 -5.66
N PRO A 110 18.73 -8.93 -5.74
CA PRO A 110 19.80 -8.29 -6.50
C PRO A 110 19.48 -8.14 -8.00
N LYS A 111 18.48 -8.86 -8.54
CA LYS A 111 17.99 -8.65 -9.92
C LYS A 111 17.15 -7.38 -10.07
N VAL A 112 16.50 -6.93 -8.98
CA VAL A 112 15.72 -5.69 -8.90
C VAL A 112 16.63 -4.55 -8.42
N VAL A 113 17.51 -4.84 -7.45
CA VAL A 113 18.59 -3.96 -6.96
C VAL A 113 19.78 -4.00 -7.91
N THR A 114 19.57 -3.60 -9.18
CA THR A 114 20.72 -3.10 -9.94
C THR A 114 20.89 -1.63 -9.60
N PRO A 115 21.97 -1.23 -8.90
CA PRO A 115 22.21 0.17 -8.64
C PRO A 115 22.53 0.85 -9.98
N LYS A 116 21.54 1.49 -10.60
CA LYS A 116 21.77 2.41 -11.72
C LYS A 116 22.40 3.75 -11.27
N ASN A 117 23.11 3.73 -10.16
CA ASN A 117 23.92 4.84 -9.67
C ASN A 117 25.10 4.32 -8.83
N GLN A 118 26.07 3.71 -9.52
CA GLN A 118 27.48 3.76 -9.10
C GLN A 118 28.27 4.65 -10.06
N ASN A 119 27.72 5.83 -10.38
CA ASN A 119 28.50 6.94 -10.89
C ASN A 119 28.44 8.05 -9.85
N GLN A 120 29.25 7.93 -8.80
CA GLN A 120 29.90 9.07 -8.18
C GLN A 120 30.99 8.60 -7.22
N ASN A 121 32.21 8.96 -7.59
CA ASN A 121 33.40 9.07 -6.75
C ASN A 121 33.93 7.79 -6.11
N LEU A 122 35.06 7.31 -6.65
CA LEU A 122 36.33 7.38 -5.92
C LEU A 122 37.47 7.49 -6.94
N ASN A 123 38.30 8.51 -6.71
CA ASN A 123 39.56 8.81 -7.40
C ASN A 123 40.57 7.66 -7.30
#